data_AF-A0A1H5A472-F1
#
_entry.id   AF-A0A1H5A472-F1
#
_cell.length_a   1.000
_cell.length_b   1.000
_cell.length_c   1.000
_cell.angle_alpha   90.00
_cell.angle_beta   90.00
_cell.angle_gamma   90.00
#
_symmetry.space_group_name_H-M   'P 1'
#
loop_
_entity.id
_entity.type
_entity.pdbx_description
1 polymer ?
#
loop_
_entity_poly.entity_id
_entity_poly.type
_entity_poly.pdbx_seq_one_letter_code
_entity_poly.pdbx_strand_id
1 'polypeptide(L)'
;MTIVNAGHTHPHAHDQSCHCVACRPLERPCGCFGCQQLVQAPNMMPTDIERQGLQQFLQSLTQQGWLPHEVMLDGAWQHTPSIEQTLEHSNQCSKPIIRVLKDGDKTGVIRFAWGRGNAGLIDDHSASYGLGLAIEQARSALAAPAP
;
A
#
# COMPACT_ATOMS: atom_id res chain seq x y z
N MET A 1 -9.97 -26.30 -5.00
CA MET A 1 -9.80 -26.47 -3.54
C MET A 1 -9.18 -25.18 -3.03
N THR A 2 -9.91 -24.40 -2.26
CA THR A 2 -9.48 -23.05 -1.85
C THR A 2 -8.74 -23.14 -0.52
N ILE A 3 -7.52 -22.60 -0.46
CA ILE A 3 -6.67 -22.69 0.74
C ILE A 3 -6.66 -21.31 1.40
N VAL A 4 -7.10 -21.24 2.67
CA VAL A 4 -7.05 -20.01 3.46
C VAL A 4 -5.75 -20.02 4.26
N ASN A 5 -4.89 -19.03 4.05
CA ASN A 5 -3.67 -18.82 4.82
C ASN A 5 -3.44 -17.33 5.02
N ALA A 6 -2.90 -16.94 6.18
CA ALA A 6 -2.60 -15.54 6.51
C ALA A 6 -3.78 -14.55 6.30
N GLY A 7 -5.02 -15.00 6.60
CA GLY A 7 -6.20 -14.13 6.57
C GLY A 7 -6.79 -13.85 5.18
N HIS A 8 -6.32 -14.50 4.10
CA HIS A 8 -6.92 -14.38 2.77
C HIS A 8 -6.89 -15.70 1.99
N THR A 9 -7.63 -15.72 0.87
CA THR A 9 -7.97 -16.93 0.13
C THR A 9 -7.08 -17.12 -1.09
N HIS A 10 -6.40 -18.25 -1.19
CA HIS A 10 -5.55 -18.59 -2.33
C HIS A 10 -6.23 -19.58 -3.29
N PRO A 11 -6.13 -19.36 -4.62
CA PRO A 11 -6.58 -20.32 -5.63
C PRO A 11 -5.59 -21.48 -5.85
N HIS A 12 -4.39 -21.41 -5.26
CA HIS A 12 -3.32 -22.42 -5.35
C HIS A 12 -2.61 -22.60 -4.01
N ALA A 13 -1.79 -23.64 -3.88
CA ALA A 13 -0.98 -23.87 -2.68
C ALA A 13 -0.03 -22.68 -2.41
N HIS A 14 0.22 -22.42 -1.13
CA HIS A 14 1.17 -21.42 -0.67
C HIS A 14 2.60 -22.00 -0.72
N ASP A 15 3.10 -22.22 -1.93
CA ASP A 15 4.46 -22.69 -2.20
C ASP A 15 5.32 -21.59 -2.85
N GLN A 16 6.53 -21.95 -3.30
CA GLN A 16 7.47 -21.01 -3.92
C GLN A 16 6.97 -20.38 -5.24
N SER A 17 5.89 -20.91 -5.83
CA SER A 17 5.23 -20.38 -7.03
C SER A 17 4.10 -19.39 -6.69
N CYS A 18 3.82 -19.13 -5.41
CA CYS A 18 2.82 -18.15 -4.99
C CYS A 18 3.35 -16.71 -5.13
N HIS A 19 2.89 -16.02 -6.19
CA HIS A 19 3.20 -14.60 -6.47
C HIS A 19 2.02 -13.68 -6.10
N CYS A 20 1.23 -14.05 -5.08
CA CYS A 20 0.09 -13.22 -4.70
C CYS A 20 0.56 -11.95 -4.00
N VAL A 21 -0.15 -10.84 -4.22
CA VAL A 21 0.23 -9.52 -3.66
C VAL A 21 0.28 -9.50 -2.13
N ALA A 22 -0.40 -10.42 -1.45
CA ALA A 22 -0.39 -10.52 0.00
C ALA A 22 0.77 -11.38 0.56
N CYS A 23 1.37 -12.28 -0.23
CA CYS A 23 2.52 -13.09 0.20
C CYS A 23 3.84 -12.59 -0.40
N ARG A 24 3.80 -11.99 -1.58
CA ARG A 24 4.94 -11.39 -2.29
C ARG A 24 4.52 -10.09 -2.99
N PRO A 25 4.22 -9.02 -2.24
CA PRO A 25 3.81 -7.72 -2.80
C PRO A 25 4.86 -7.07 -3.72
N LEU A 26 6.10 -7.56 -3.71
CA LEU A 26 7.19 -7.11 -4.57
C LEU A 26 7.13 -7.69 -5.98
N GLU A 27 6.44 -8.82 -6.17
CA GLU A 27 6.27 -9.45 -7.46
C GLU A 27 4.98 -8.94 -8.14
N ARG A 28 4.93 -8.95 -9.48
CA ARG A 28 3.69 -8.62 -10.22
C ARG A 28 2.57 -9.48 -9.65
N PRO A 29 1.40 -8.92 -9.28
CA PRO A 29 0.29 -9.73 -8.82
C PRO A 29 0.02 -10.79 -9.88
N CYS A 30 0.03 -12.06 -9.50
CA CYS A 30 -0.45 -13.08 -10.42
C CYS A 30 -1.90 -12.69 -10.80
N GLY A 31 -2.23 -12.72 -12.09
CA GLY A 31 -3.54 -12.29 -12.62
C GLY A 31 -4.72 -13.18 -12.18
N CYS A 32 -4.59 -13.87 -11.05
CA CYS A 32 -5.62 -14.72 -10.49
C CYS A 32 -6.73 -13.87 -9.87
N PHE A 33 -7.93 -14.44 -9.87
CA PHE A 33 -9.15 -13.83 -9.34
C PHE A 33 -8.99 -13.33 -7.90
N GLY A 34 -8.29 -14.08 -7.04
CA GLY A 34 -8.04 -13.67 -5.64
C GLY A 34 -7.16 -12.42 -5.51
N CYS A 35 -6.14 -12.26 -6.36
CA CYS A 35 -5.30 -11.06 -6.36
C CYS A 35 -6.04 -9.86 -6.96
N GLN A 36 -6.83 -10.07 -8.02
CA GLN A 36 -7.67 -9.03 -8.61
C GLN A 36 -8.70 -8.51 -7.61
N GLN A 37 -9.31 -9.38 -6.79
CA GLN A 37 -10.24 -8.96 -5.74
C GLN A 37 -9.58 -8.15 -4.62
N LEU A 38 -8.28 -8.34 -4.34
CA LEU A 38 -7.57 -7.56 -3.33
C LEU A 38 -7.31 -6.11 -3.76
N VAL A 39 -7.11 -5.88 -5.07
CA VAL A 39 -6.99 -4.52 -5.66
C VAL A 39 -8.35 -3.90 -5.99
N GLN A 40 -9.39 -4.71 -6.21
CA GLN A 40 -10.74 -4.24 -6.55
C GLN A 40 -11.68 -4.34 -5.34
N ALA A 41 -11.58 -3.40 -4.41
CA ALA A 41 -12.63 -3.16 -3.41
C ALA A 41 -13.72 -2.24 -3.99
N PRO A 42 -14.95 -2.22 -3.44
CA PRO A 42 -15.98 -1.27 -3.86
C PRO A 42 -15.43 0.15 -3.88
N ASN A 43 -15.80 0.93 -4.91
CA ASN A 43 -15.36 2.30 -5.17
C ASN A 43 -15.72 3.25 -4.02
N MET A 44 -14.96 3.19 -2.92
CA MET A 44 -14.91 4.26 -1.94
C MET A 44 -13.85 5.25 -2.40
N MET A 45 -14.29 6.46 -2.67
CA MET A 45 -13.40 7.58 -2.93
C MET A 45 -12.87 8.11 -1.58
N PRO A 46 -11.61 8.54 -1.49
CA PRO A 46 -11.08 9.11 -0.27
C PRO A 46 -11.78 10.43 0.07
N THR A 47 -11.96 10.68 1.37
CA THR A 47 -12.34 12.01 1.88
C THR A 47 -11.17 13.00 1.78
N ASP A 48 -11.44 14.31 1.90
CA ASP A 48 -10.37 15.32 1.96
C ASP A 48 -9.39 15.08 3.11
N ILE A 49 -9.90 14.65 4.27
CA ILE A 49 -9.09 14.34 5.46
C ILE A 49 -8.13 13.18 5.15
N GLU A 50 -8.61 12.14 4.47
CA GLU A 50 -7.79 10.97 4.13
C GLU A 50 -6.77 11.28 3.04
N ARG A 51 -7.11 12.16 2.07
CA ARG A 51 -6.14 12.68 1.09
C ARG A 51 -5.01 13.44 1.78
N GLN A 52 -5.35 14.35 2.70
CA GLN A 52 -4.37 15.10 3.49
C GLN A 52 -3.55 14.16 4.39
N GLY A 53 -4.20 13.18 5.00
CA GLY A 53 -3.54 12.14 5.81
C GLY A 53 -2.53 11.34 4.98
N LEU A 54 -2.91 10.88 3.79
CA LEU A 54 -1.97 10.17 2.91
C LEU A 54 -0.79 11.08 2.53
N GLN A 55 -1.05 12.35 2.20
CA GLN A 55 0.02 13.30 1.88
C GLN A 55 1.00 13.47 3.06
N GLN A 56 0.51 13.73 4.27
CA GLN A 56 1.33 13.88 5.47
C GLN A 56 2.13 12.61 5.78
N PHE A 57 1.50 11.45 5.59
CA PHE A 57 2.14 10.15 5.78
C PHE A 57 3.31 9.96 4.81
N LEU A 58 3.11 10.21 3.52
CA LEU A 58 4.16 10.09 2.50
C LEU A 58 5.29 11.12 2.73
N GLN A 59 4.96 12.32 3.20
CA GLN A 59 5.95 13.33 3.59
C GLN A 59 6.81 12.85 4.77
N SER A 60 6.20 12.25 5.80
CA SER A 60 6.93 11.69 6.94
C SER A 60 7.84 10.53 6.52
N LEU A 61 7.38 9.64 5.64
CA LEU A 61 8.22 8.58 5.08
C LEU A 61 9.40 9.14 4.29
N THR A 62 9.16 10.17 3.47
CA THR A 62 10.20 10.84 2.67
C THR A 62 11.28 11.46 3.56
N GLN A 63 10.90 12.09 4.68
CA GLN A 63 11.85 12.63 5.67
C GLN A 63 12.73 11.56 6.29
N GLN A 64 12.24 10.32 6.35
CA GLN A 64 12.97 9.15 6.85
C GLN A 64 13.76 8.42 5.74
N GLY A 65 13.76 8.95 4.51
CA GLY A 65 14.45 8.41 3.34
C GLY A 65 13.67 7.36 2.55
N TRP A 66 12.39 7.14 2.87
CA TRP A 66 11.50 6.26 2.11
C TRP A 66 10.72 7.07 1.08
N LEU A 67 11.09 6.93 -0.18
CA LEU A 67 10.52 7.68 -1.31
C LEU A 67 9.41 6.88 -1.99
N PRO A 68 8.24 7.48 -2.27
CA PRO A 68 7.25 6.89 -3.17
C PRO A 68 7.89 6.58 -4.53
N HIS A 69 7.57 5.42 -5.09
CA HIS A 69 8.17 4.96 -6.34
C HIS A 69 7.14 4.50 -7.35
N GLU A 70 6.15 3.69 -6.93
CA GLU A 70 5.10 3.19 -7.81
C GLU A 70 3.77 3.05 -7.07
N VAL A 71 2.67 3.17 -7.82
CA VAL A 71 1.31 2.83 -7.36
C VAL A 71 0.78 1.69 -8.22
N MET A 72 0.13 0.71 -7.58
CA MET A 72 -0.59 -0.35 -8.31
C MET A 72 -1.91 0.20 -8.87
N LEU A 73 -2.02 0.25 -10.19
CA LEU A 73 -3.24 0.62 -10.92
C LEU A 73 -3.61 -0.50 -11.90
N ASP A 74 -4.84 -0.99 -11.82
CA ASP A 74 -5.38 -2.04 -12.70
C ASP A 74 -4.48 -3.28 -12.86
N GLY A 75 -3.79 -3.66 -11.78
CA GLY A 75 -2.88 -4.82 -11.76
C GLY A 75 -1.49 -4.56 -12.35
N ALA A 76 -1.15 -3.31 -12.66
CA ALA A 76 0.18 -2.90 -13.10
C ALA A 76 0.79 -1.84 -12.16
N TRP A 77 2.11 -1.91 -11.97
CA TRP A 77 2.85 -0.85 -11.30
C TRP A 77 3.02 0.34 -12.23
N GLN A 78 2.59 1.51 -11.78
CA GLN A 78 2.76 2.78 -12.46
C GLN A 78 3.77 3.62 -11.69
N HIS A 79 4.84 4.04 -12.36
CA HIS A 79 5.88 4.86 -11.76
C HIS A 79 5.34 6.24 -11.34
N THR A 80 5.65 6.65 -10.10
CA THR A 80 5.20 7.90 -9.48
C THR A 80 6.37 8.61 -8.79
N PRO A 81 7.20 9.37 -9.53
CA PRO A 81 8.38 10.07 -9.00
C PRO A 81 8.11 11.17 -7.96
N SER A 82 6.85 11.56 -7.70
CA SER A 82 6.52 12.56 -6.68
C SER A 82 5.34 12.14 -5.80
N ILE A 83 5.22 12.82 -4.66
CA ILE A 83 4.06 12.67 -3.77
C ILE A 83 2.79 13.09 -4.51
N GLU A 84 2.80 14.17 -5.31
CA GLU A 84 1.60 14.59 -6.05
C GLU A 84 1.10 13.50 -7.01
N GLN A 85 2.00 12.90 -7.81
CA GLN A 85 1.61 11.83 -8.74
C GLN A 85 1.15 10.57 -8.00
N THR A 86 1.80 10.27 -6.86
CA THR A 86 1.38 9.17 -5.99
C THR A 86 -0.05 9.39 -5.49
N LEU A 87 -0.41 10.62 -5.08
CA LEU A 87 -1.76 10.96 -4.64
C LEU A 87 -2.76 10.89 -5.79
N GLU A 88 -2.42 11.43 -6.97
CA GLU A 88 -3.26 11.39 -8.16
C GLU A 88 -3.65 9.96 -8.53
N HIS A 89 -2.68 9.05 -8.59
CA HIS A 89 -2.94 7.64 -8.85
C HIS A 89 -3.70 6.97 -7.71
N SER A 90 -3.35 7.25 -6.45
CA SER A 90 -4.02 6.66 -5.29
C SER A 90 -5.50 7.03 -5.22
N ASN A 91 -5.90 8.22 -5.68
CA ASN A 91 -7.29 8.66 -5.74
C ASN A 91 -8.14 7.88 -6.76
N GLN A 92 -7.50 7.19 -7.70
CA GLN A 92 -8.17 6.32 -8.68
C GLN A 92 -8.36 4.89 -8.14
N CYS A 93 -7.69 4.55 -7.02
CA CYS A 93 -7.78 3.25 -6.38
C CYS A 93 -8.79 3.27 -5.24
N SER A 94 -9.59 2.22 -5.08
CA SER A 94 -10.38 2.02 -3.85
C SER A 94 -9.54 1.53 -2.67
N LYS A 95 -8.41 0.88 -2.96
CA LYS A 95 -7.39 0.45 -1.99
C LYS A 95 -6.00 0.67 -2.59
N PRO A 96 -5.39 1.86 -2.41
CA PRO A 96 -4.08 2.14 -2.98
C PRO A 96 -3.05 1.16 -2.45
N ILE A 97 -2.21 0.65 -3.34
CA ILE A 97 -1.00 -0.09 -2.97
C ILE A 97 0.18 0.71 -3.50
N ILE A 98 1.03 1.18 -2.59
CA ILE A 98 2.15 2.05 -2.91
C ILE A 98 3.44 1.32 -2.59
N ARG A 99 4.36 1.32 -3.55
CA ARG A 99 5.74 0.90 -3.37
C ARG A 99 6.60 2.11 -3.01
N VAL A 100 7.40 1.95 -1.97
CA VAL A 100 8.39 2.92 -1.52
C VAL A 100 9.80 2.33 -1.59
N LEU A 101 10.80 3.17 -1.89
CA LEU A 101 12.20 2.79 -1.95
C LEU A 101 13.04 3.60 -0.96
N LYS A 102 14.09 2.99 -0.43
CA LYS A 102 15.11 3.66 0.38
C LYS A 102 16.50 3.18 -0.04
N ASP A 103 17.45 4.11 -0.13
CA ASP A 103 18.85 3.84 -0.50
C ASP A 103 19.05 3.11 -1.86
N GLY A 104 18.03 3.10 -2.73
CA GLY A 104 18.08 2.51 -4.07
C GLY A 104 17.77 1.02 -4.16
N ASP A 105 17.80 0.27 -3.06
CA ASP A 105 17.60 -1.19 -3.04
C ASP A 105 16.57 -1.67 -2.01
N LYS A 106 16.39 -0.95 -0.89
CA LYS A 106 15.38 -1.31 0.12
C LYS A 106 14.01 -0.98 -0.42
N THR A 107 13.16 -1.99 -0.48
CA THR A 107 11.80 -1.85 -1.01
C THR A 107 10.78 -2.13 0.08
N GLY A 108 9.78 -1.25 0.16
CA GLY A 108 8.60 -1.39 1.00
C GLY A 108 7.33 -1.30 0.17
N VAL A 109 6.29 -2.02 0.57
CA VAL A 109 4.95 -1.95 0.00
C VAL A 109 3.94 -1.72 1.13
N ILE A 110 3.02 -0.80 0.89
CA ILE A 110 2.00 -0.39 1.84
C ILE A 110 0.65 -0.42 1.14
N ARG A 111 -0.32 -1.12 1.74
CA ARG A 111 -1.72 -1.08 1.32
C ARG A 111 -2.48 -0.11 2.21
N PHE A 112 -3.26 0.75 1.56
CA PHE A 112 -4.11 1.74 2.20
C PHE A 112 -5.59 1.38 2.02
N ALA A 113 -6.44 1.93 2.88
CA ALA A 113 -7.89 1.76 2.81
C ALA A 113 -8.62 3.08 3.08
N TRP A 114 -9.60 3.39 2.24
CA TRP A 114 -10.44 4.57 2.36
C TRP A 114 -11.68 4.36 3.25
N GLY A 115 -12.25 5.48 3.71
CA GLY A 115 -13.38 5.63 4.64
C GLY A 115 -13.20 4.97 6.00
N ARG A 116 -11.95 4.87 6.45
CA ARG A 116 -11.61 4.53 7.84
C ARG A 116 -11.01 5.73 8.60
N GLY A 117 -10.90 6.88 7.93
CA GLY A 117 -10.22 8.07 8.45
C GLY A 117 -8.72 7.84 8.64
N ASN A 118 -8.01 8.84 9.16
CA ASN A 118 -6.55 8.79 9.30
C ASN A 118 -6.07 7.65 10.22
N ALA A 119 -6.83 7.30 11.25
CA ALA A 119 -6.48 6.22 12.18
C ALA A 119 -6.47 4.82 11.53
N GLY A 120 -7.30 4.62 10.50
CA GLY A 120 -7.43 3.35 9.77
C GLY A 120 -6.92 3.40 8.33
N LEU A 121 -6.14 4.43 7.99
CA LEU A 121 -5.66 4.71 6.63
C LEU A 121 -4.74 3.60 6.09
N ILE A 122 -3.92 3.02 6.97
CA ILE A 122 -2.96 1.95 6.63
C ILE A 122 -3.61 0.62 6.97
N ASP A 123 -3.74 -0.24 5.97
CA ASP A 123 -4.41 -1.53 6.10
C ASP A 123 -3.41 -2.68 6.24
N ASP A 124 -2.29 -2.65 5.50
CA ASP A 124 -1.25 -3.69 5.58
C ASP A 124 0.13 -3.19 5.10
N HIS A 125 1.18 -3.63 5.77
CA HIS A 125 2.58 -3.43 5.39
C HIS A 125 3.49 -4.59 5.86
N SER A 126 2.88 -5.73 6.22
CA SER A 126 3.55 -6.85 6.92
C SER A 126 4.67 -7.52 6.12
N ALA A 127 4.64 -7.40 4.79
CA ALA A 127 5.66 -7.93 3.90
C ALA A 127 6.91 -7.04 3.73
N SER A 128 6.94 -5.86 4.38
CA SER A 128 7.99 -4.86 4.17
C SER A 128 9.06 -4.89 5.27
N TYR A 129 10.14 -5.63 5.02
CA TYR A 129 11.26 -5.73 5.97
C TYR A 129 11.94 -4.37 6.19
N GLY A 130 12.13 -3.99 7.45
CA GLY A 130 12.78 -2.72 7.84
C GLY A 130 11.92 -1.46 7.69
N LEU A 131 10.69 -1.56 7.17
CA LEU A 131 9.77 -0.42 7.01
C LEU A 131 8.96 -0.13 8.29
N GLY A 132 8.75 -1.14 9.15
CA GLY A 132 7.79 -1.05 10.28
C GLY A 132 8.01 0.13 11.22
N LEU A 133 9.26 0.44 11.59
CA LEU A 133 9.55 1.60 12.44
C LEU A 133 9.13 2.91 11.79
N ALA A 134 9.33 3.04 10.48
CA ALA A 134 8.99 4.24 9.74
C ALA A 134 7.47 4.43 9.61
N ILE A 135 6.73 3.32 9.48
CA ILE A 135 5.26 3.33 9.52
C ILE A 135 4.78 3.85 10.87
N GLU A 136 5.28 3.31 11.98
CA GLU A 136 4.80 3.70 13.31
C GLU A 136 5.11 5.17 13.65
N GLN A 137 6.27 5.67 13.23
CA GLN A 137 6.60 7.09 13.34
C GLN A 137 5.67 7.97 12.48
N ALA A 138 5.43 7.58 11.22
CA ALA A 138 4.54 8.32 10.34
C ALA A 138 3.07 8.28 10.83
N ARG A 139 2.62 7.15 11.40
CA ARG A 139 1.29 7.02 12.04
C ARG A 139 1.13 7.96 13.22
N SER A 140 2.16 8.08 14.05
CA SER A 140 2.14 8.98 15.20
C SER A 140 2.00 10.45 14.76
N ALA A 141 2.61 10.82 13.62
CA ALA A 141 2.47 12.15 13.04
C ALA A 141 1.05 12.44 12.51
N LEU A 142 0.32 11.42 12.03
CA LEU A 142 -1.08 11.57 11.60
C LEU A 142 -2.06 11.79 12.76
N ALA A 143 -1.68 11.36 13.98
CA ALA A 143 -2.49 11.50 15.19
C ALA A 143 -2.21 12.80 15.95
N ALA A 144 -1.13 13.50 15.62
CA ALA A 144 -0.81 14.80 16.21
C ALA A 144 -1.72 15.88 15.58
N PRO A 145 -2.29 16.81 16.37
CA PRO A 145 -2.94 17.98 15.81
C PRO A 145 -1.91 18.77 14.99
N ALA A 146 -2.31 19.20 13.78
CA ALA A 146 -1.47 20.04 12.94
C ALA A 146 -1.00 21.28 13.74
N PRO A 147 0.28 21.68 13.62
CA PRO A 147 0.78 22.89 14.29
C PRO A 147 0.06 24.16 13.82
#